data_AF-A0AA41AKB9-F1
#
_entry.id   AF-A0AA41AKB9-F1
#
_cell.length_a   1.000
_cell.length_b   1.000
_cell.length_c   1.000
_cell.angle_alpha   90.00
_cell.angle_beta   90.00
_cell.angle_gamma   90.00
#
_symmetry.space_group_name_H-M   'P 1'
#
loop_
_entity.id
_entity.type
_entity.pdbx_description
1 polymer ?
#
loop_
_entity_poly.entity_id
_entity_poly.type
_entity_poly.pdbx_seq_one_letter_code
_entity_poly.pdbx_strand_id
1 'polypeptide(L)'
;MTNFKQLLFRAGFMNFGKLDRRAAMDFLLIKSERTLERWIADNKPCPRAVLMLEQRIKGGMSLHKEWAGFYICRDGYLWTPSGNRYEPAYINKIDFLQRSVRYNENHVLALQQQIDHLNDLVKASDTLKTMGNDLIKMADKFALKEIVKKYSAKKRA
;
A
#
# COMPACT_ATOMS: atom_id res chain seq x y z
N MET A 1 -20.62 25.36 25.63
CA MET A 1 -20.34 26.13 24.40
C MET A 1 -18.85 26.08 24.12
N THR A 2 -18.44 25.63 22.94
CA THR A 2 -17.03 25.57 22.55
C THR A 2 -16.49 26.99 22.39
N ASN A 3 -15.38 27.33 23.05
CA ASN A 3 -14.79 28.67 22.97
C ASN A 3 -14.18 28.88 21.56
N PHE A 4 -14.49 29.98 20.90
CA PHE A 4 -14.01 30.30 19.55
C PHE A 4 -12.47 30.31 19.48
N LYS A 5 -11.80 30.76 20.55
CA LYS A 5 -10.33 30.72 20.66
C LYS A 5 -9.79 29.29 20.66
N GLN A 6 -10.50 28.35 21.29
CA GLN A 6 -10.13 26.93 21.27
C GLN A 6 -10.34 26.31 19.89
N LEU A 7 -11.38 26.73 19.15
CA LEU A 7 -11.59 26.29 17.76
C LEU A 7 -10.46 26.78 16.85
N LEU A 8 -10.05 28.04 16.98
CA LEU A 8 -8.91 28.59 16.23
C LEU A 8 -7.61 27.86 16.55
N PHE A 9 -7.38 27.53 17.82
CA PHE A 9 -6.23 26.73 18.24
C PHE A 9 -6.25 25.32 17.65
N ARG A 10 -7.36 24.59 17.80
CA ARG A 10 -7.50 23.22 17.27
C ARG A 10 -7.43 23.17 15.73
N ALA A 11 -7.88 24.22 15.05
CA ALA A 11 -7.75 24.34 13.60
C ALA A 11 -6.33 24.69 13.14
N GLY A 12 -5.39 24.94 14.07
CA GLY A 12 -3.98 25.21 13.78
C GLY A 12 -3.68 26.66 13.37
N PHE A 13 -4.54 27.62 13.71
CA PHE A 13 -4.27 29.04 13.47
C PHE A 13 -3.52 29.73 14.61
N MET A 14 -3.31 29.03 15.72
CA MET A 14 -2.62 29.58 16.87
C MET A 14 -1.37 28.77 17.19
N ASN A 15 -0.21 29.43 17.17
CA ASN A 15 1.07 28.85 17.57
C ASN A 15 1.60 29.62 18.79
N PHE A 16 1.90 28.92 19.89
CA PHE A 16 2.43 29.52 21.13
C PHE A 16 1.62 30.74 21.63
N GLY A 17 0.30 30.70 21.50
CA GLY A 17 -0.59 31.79 21.91
C GLY A 17 -0.70 32.97 20.93
N LYS A 18 0.11 33.01 19.87
CA LYS A 18 -0.01 33.99 18.78
C LYS A 18 -0.95 33.46 17.70
N LEU A 19 -1.94 34.28 17.33
CA LEU A 19 -2.88 34.00 16.26
C LEU A 19 -2.30 34.45 14.91
N ASP A 20 -2.24 33.54 13.94
CA ASP A 20 -2.01 33.91 12.54
C ASP A 20 -3.30 34.50 11.98
N ARG A 21 -3.42 35.83 12.11
CA ARG A 21 -4.62 36.57 11.75
C ARG A 21 -4.91 36.52 10.26
N ARG A 22 -3.87 36.62 9.42
CA ARG A 22 -4.02 36.63 7.97
C ARG A 22 -4.55 35.29 7.48
N ALA A 23 -3.91 34.19 7.90
CA ALA A 23 -4.36 32.85 7.52
C ALA A 23 -5.77 32.54 8.06
N ALA A 24 -6.09 32.98 9.28
CA ALA A 24 -7.42 32.78 9.85
C ALA A 24 -8.50 33.59 9.11
N MET A 25 -8.21 34.84 8.74
CA MET A 25 -9.12 35.70 7.99
C MET A 25 -9.37 35.17 6.56
N ASP A 26 -8.31 34.78 5.87
CA ASP A 26 -8.38 34.20 4.52
C ASP A 26 -9.24 32.93 4.54
N PHE A 27 -9.03 32.05 5.52
CA PHE A 27 -9.81 30.83 5.67
C PHE A 27 -11.28 31.09 6.03
N LEU A 28 -11.56 32.03 6.95
CA LEU A 28 -12.93 32.33 7.39
C LEU A 28 -13.69 33.26 6.43
N LEU A 29 -13.03 33.70 5.36
CA LEU A 29 -13.54 34.67 4.38
C LEU A 29 -13.98 35.98 5.05
N ILE A 30 -13.14 36.51 5.93
CA ILE A 30 -13.37 37.76 6.67
C ILE A 30 -12.46 38.85 6.08
N LYS A 31 -13.05 40.00 5.72
CA LYS A 31 -12.30 41.14 5.15
C LYS A 31 -11.72 42.11 6.19
N SER A 32 -12.13 42.02 7.45
CA SER A 32 -11.76 42.97 8.50
C SER A 32 -11.26 42.26 9.76
N GLU A 33 -10.08 42.67 10.22
CA GLU A 33 -9.46 42.20 11.45
C GLU A 33 -10.32 42.51 12.69
N ARG A 34 -10.99 43.67 12.69
CA ARG A 34 -11.93 44.07 13.75
C ARG A 34 -13.06 43.06 13.95
N THR A 35 -13.52 42.42 12.88
CA THR A 35 -14.55 41.38 12.98
C THR A 35 -14.01 40.14 13.68
N LEU A 36 -12.78 39.74 13.39
CA LEU A 36 -12.11 38.60 14.04
C LEU A 36 -11.88 38.89 15.53
N GLU A 37 -11.40 40.10 15.86
CA GLU A 37 -11.18 40.52 17.24
C GLU A 37 -12.47 40.55 18.04
N ARG A 38 -13.54 41.12 17.48
CA ARG A 38 -14.88 41.12 18.10
C ARG A 38 -15.38 39.70 18.36
N TRP A 39 -15.21 38.78 17.40
CA TRP A 39 -15.63 37.39 17.58
C TRP A 39 -14.83 36.66 18.66
N ILE A 40 -13.54 36.99 18.83
CA ILE A 40 -12.71 36.44 19.90
C ILE A 40 -13.10 37.02 21.26
N ALA A 41 -13.36 38.33 21.33
CA ALA A 41 -13.72 39.02 22.57
C ALA A 41 -15.12 38.64 23.07
N ASP A 42 -16.11 38.69 22.20
CA ASP A 42 -17.51 38.44 22.56
C ASP A 42 -17.88 36.95 22.54
N ASN A 43 -16.97 36.09 22.07
CA ASN A 43 -17.19 34.66 21.82
C ASN A 43 -18.48 34.38 21.02
N LYS A 44 -18.81 35.28 20.07
CA LYS A 44 -19.99 35.23 19.20
C LYS A 44 -19.59 35.19 17.71
N PRO A 45 -18.91 34.13 17.26
CA PRO A 45 -18.64 33.95 15.84
C PRO A 45 -19.93 33.68 15.06
N CYS A 46 -19.92 34.00 13.76
CA CYS A 46 -21.00 33.57 12.87
C CYS A 46 -21.06 32.03 12.81
N PRO A 47 -22.27 31.40 12.77
CA PRO A 47 -22.41 29.94 12.66
C PRO A 47 -21.60 29.32 11.51
N ARG A 48 -21.49 30.02 10.37
CA ARG A 48 -20.66 29.59 9.23
C ARG A 48 -19.18 29.43 9.63
N ALA A 49 -18.63 30.38 10.38
CA ALA A 49 -17.24 30.36 10.79
C ALA A 49 -16.94 29.20 11.74
N VAL A 50 -17.88 28.88 12.63
CA VAL A 50 -17.78 27.70 13.51
C VAL A 50 -17.75 26.42 12.68
N LEU A 51 -18.69 26.25 11.74
CA LEU A 51 -18.75 25.09 10.86
C LEU A 51 -17.47 24.90 10.04
N MET A 52 -16.91 25.98 9.48
CA MET A 52 -15.66 25.92 8.71
C MET A 52 -14.47 25.46 9.59
N LEU A 53 -14.37 25.98 10.82
CA LEU A 53 -13.32 25.56 11.76
C LEU A 53 -13.51 24.10 12.18
N GLU A 54 -14.74 23.67 12.45
CA GLU A 54 -15.05 22.27 12.79
C GLU A 54 -14.74 21.32 11.64
N GLN A 55 -15.05 21.70 10.40
CA GLN A 55 -14.70 20.90 9.22
C GLN A 55 -13.19 20.76 9.08
N ARG A 56 -12.43 21.84 9.29
CA ARG A 56 -10.96 21.78 9.27
C ARG A 56 -10.39 20.92 10.40
N ILE A 57 -10.93 21.03 11.61
CA ILE A 57 -10.52 20.20 12.76
C ILE A 57 -10.78 18.71 12.49
N LYS A 58 -11.92 18.38 11.87
CA LYS A 58 -12.29 17.02 11.47
C LYS A 58 -11.47 16.49 10.28
N GLY A 59 -10.56 17.29 9.72
CA GLY A 59 -9.79 16.92 8.52
C GLY A 59 -10.59 16.97 7.22
N GLY A 60 -11.80 17.53 7.22
CA GLY A 60 -12.64 17.68 6.03
C GLY A 60 -12.11 18.70 5.01
N MET A 61 -11.08 19.46 5.37
CA MET A 61 -10.35 20.37 4.48
C MET A 61 -8.86 20.05 4.57
N SER A 62 -8.35 19.26 3.63
CA SER A 62 -6.91 18.96 3.53
C SER A 62 -6.18 20.19 2.99
N LEU A 63 -5.19 20.68 3.73
CA LEU A 63 -4.22 21.68 3.26
C LEU A 63 -2.92 21.01 2.78
N HIS A 64 -2.90 19.69 2.66
CA HIS A 64 -1.71 18.98 2.20
C HIS A 64 -1.48 19.28 0.71
N LYS A 65 -0.22 19.54 0.33
CA LYS A 65 0.14 19.99 -1.02
C LYS A 65 -0.29 19.03 -2.12
N GLU A 66 -0.35 17.73 -1.83
CA GLU A 66 -0.81 16.70 -2.78
C GLU A 66 -2.29 16.83 -3.16
N TRP A 67 -3.10 17.48 -2.32
CA TRP A 67 -4.51 17.76 -2.60
C TRP A 67 -4.71 19.07 -3.36
N ALA A 68 -3.63 19.77 -3.73
CA ALA A 68 -3.74 21.00 -4.50
C ALA A 68 -4.46 20.76 -5.83
N GLY A 69 -5.52 21.54 -6.07
CA GLY A 69 -6.38 21.43 -7.26
C GLY A 69 -7.42 20.32 -7.21
N PHE A 70 -7.43 19.48 -6.18
CA PHE A 70 -8.54 18.56 -5.92
C PHE A 70 -9.64 19.28 -5.15
N TYR A 71 -10.89 19.07 -5.54
CA TYR A 71 -12.03 19.62 -4.80
C TYR A 71 -13.27 18.73 -4.94
N ILE A 72 -14.09 18.70 -3.90
CA ILE A 72 -15.41 18.07 -3.96
C ILE A 72 -16.41 19.15 -4.35
N CYS A 73 -17.13 18.96 -5.45
CA CYS A 73 -18.14 19.92 -5.87
C CYS A 73 -19.41 19.81 -5.00
N ARG A 74 -20.32 20.77 -5.16
CA ARG A 74 -21.62 20.78 -4.46
C ARG A 74 -22.42 19.50 -4.69
N ASP A 75 -22.28 18.89 -5.86
CA ASP A 75 -23.01 17.68 -6.25
C ASP A 75 -22.36 16.39 -5.72
N GLY A 76 -21.27 16.49 -4.94
CA GLY A 76 -20.64 15.36 -4.26
C GLY A 76 -19.61 14.59 -5.09
N TYR A 77 -19.19 15.11 -6.25
CA TYR A 77 -18.13 14.51 -7.07
C TYR A 77 -16.75 15.07 -6.69
N LEU A 78 -15.73 14.21 -6.74
CA LEU A 78 -14.33 14.62 -6.64
C LEU A 78 -13.83 15.05 -8.02
N TRP A 79 -13.38 16.30 -8.12
CA TRP A 79 -12.66 16.81 -9.27
C TRP A 79 -11.15 16.74 -9.04
N THR A 80 -10.43 16.37 -10.10
CA THR A 80 -8.97 16.35 -10.08
C THR A 80 -8.38 17.55 -10.82
N PRO A 81 -7.09 17.88 -10.57
CA PRO A 81 -6.39 18.94 -11.29
C PRO A 81 -6.35 18.72 -12.81
N SER A 82 -6.43 17.46 -13.25
CA SER A 82 -6.48 17.08 -14.67
C SER A 82 -7.85 17.27 -15.32
N GLY A 83 -8.86 17.73 -14.57
CA GLY A 83 -10.23 17.90 -15.06
C GLY A 83 -11.06 16.62 -15.10
N ASN A 84 -10.61 15.54 -14.43
CA ASN A 84 -11.42 14.33 -14.31
C ASN A 84 -12.40 14.45 -13.13
N ARG A 85 -13.56 13.81 -13.30
CA ARG A 85 -14.60 13.75 -12.28
C ARG A 85 -14.80 12.32 -11.82
N TYR A 86 -14.75 12.10 -10.51
CA TYR A 86 -14.93 10.79 -9.89
C TYR A 86 -16.11 10.79 -8.92
N GLU A 87 -16.97 9.78 -9.07
CA GLU A 87 -18.06 9.53 -8.14
C GLU A 87 -17.54 8.80 -6.89
N PRO A 88 -18.18 8.97 -5.72
CA PRO A 88 -17.80 8.24 -4.52
C PRO A 88 -17.76 6.72 -4.71
N ALA A 89 -18.72 6.16 -5.46
CA ALA A 89 -18.78 4.74 -5.78
C ALA A 89 -17.56 4.27 -6.59
N TYR A 90 -17.05 5.12 -7.48
CA TYR A 90 -15.87 4.82 -8.28
C TYR A 90 -14.60 4.73 -7.41
N ILE A 91 -14.44 5.62 -6.43
CA ILE A 91 -13.32 5.59 -5.49
C ILE A 91 -13.34 4.30 -4.65
N ASN A 92 -14.51 3.90 -4.14
CA ASN A 92 -14.66 2.64 -3.42
C ASN A 92 -14.31 1.42 -4.29
N LYS A 93 -14.70 1.45 -5.57
CA LYS A 93 -14.36 0.40 -6.52
C LYS A 93 -12.84 0.29 -6.75
N ILE A 94 -12.13 1.43 -6.79
CA ILE A 94 -10.67 1.42 -6.92
C ILE A 94 -10.01 0.74 -5.72
N ASP A 95 -10.43 1.03 -4.49
CA ASP A 95 -9.88 0.38 -3.28
C ASP A 95 -10.10 -1.15 -3.34
N PHE A 96 -11.30 -1.59 -3.72
CA PHE A 96 -11.57 -3.01 -3.91
C PHE A 96 -10.66 -3.65 -4.99
N LEU A 97 -10.50 -2.98 -6.13
CA LEU A 97 -9.65 -3.47 -7.21
C LEU A 97 -8.18 -3.55 -6.78
N GLN A 98 -7.66 -2.57 -6.05
CA GLN A 98 -6.29 -2.60 -5.55
C GLN A 98 -6.06 -3.78 -4.59
N ARG A 99 -7.03 -4.08 -3.71
CA ARG A 99 -6.95 -5.24 -2.82
C ARG A 99 -6.98 -6.56 -3.60
N SER A 100 -7.84 -6.65 -4.62
CA SER A 100 -7.93 -7.83 -5.49
C SER A 100 -6.63 -8.07 -6.28
N VAL A 101 -6.04 -7.00 -6.83
CA VAL A 101 -4.73 -7.09 -7.52
C VAL A 101 -3.65 -7.61 -6.59
N ARG A 102 -3.52 -7.06 -5.38
CA ARG A 102 -2.53 -7.54 -4.39
C ARG A 102 -2.72 -9.01 -4.03
N TYR A 103 -3.97 -9.47 -3.89
CA TYR A 103 -4.26 -10.87 -3.63
C TYR A 103 -3.78 -11.76 -4.80
N ASN A 104 -4.10 -11.37 -6.04
CA ASN A 104 -3.70 -12.11 -7.23
C ASN A 104 -2.17 -12.12 -7.41
N GLU A 105 -1.48 -11.00 -7.15
CA GLU A 105 -0.01 -10.92 -7.18
C GLU A 105 0.61 -11.92 -6.18
N ASN A 106 0.10 -11.98 -4.96
CA ASN A 106 0.57 -12.93 -3.96
C ASN A 106 0.30 -14.39 -4.37
N HIS A 107 -0.85 -14.65 -5.01
CA HIS A 107 -1.18 -15.98 -5.50
C HIS A 107 -0.25 -16.43 -6.63
N VAL A 108 0.06 -15.52 -7.57
CA VAL A 108 1.03 -15.77 -8.64
C VAL A 108 2.42 -16.06 -8.08
N LEU A 109 2.87 -15.31 -7.07
CA LEU A 109 4.14 -15.56 -6.40
C LEU A 109 4.19 -16.95 -5.74
N ALA A 110 3.11 -17.36 -5.08
CA ALA A 110 3.02 -18.69 -4.46
C ALA A 110 3.06 -19.81 -5.52
N LEU A 111 2.35 -19.65 -6.63
CA LEU A 111 2.39 -20.59 -7.74
C LEU A 111 3.79 -20.67 -8.37
N GLN A 112 4.48 -19.54 -8.51
CA GLN A 112 5.84 -19.52 -9.02
C GLN A 112 6.80 -20.31 -8.11
N GLN A 113 6.69 -20.15 -6.79
CA GLN A 113 7.50 -20.93 -5.84
C GLN A 113 7.22 -22.44 -5.93
N GLN A 114 5.97 -22.84 -6.17
CA GLN A 114 5.63 -24.25 -6.39
C GLN A 114 6.23 -24.78 -7.69
N ILE A 115 6.19 -24.00 -8.76
CA ILE A 115 6.82 -24.35 -10.04
C ILE A 115 8.33 -24.51 -9.86
N ASP A 116 8.99 -23.58 -9.16
CA ASP A 116 10.43 -23.64 -8.90
C ASP A 116 10.80 -24.89 -8.09
N HIS A 117 10.02 -25.22 -7.07
CA HIS A 117 10.20 -26.45 -6.30
C HIS A 117 10.04 -27.71 -7.15
N LEU A 118 9.01 -27.77 -8.00
CA LEU A 118 8.80 -28.90 -8.91
C LEU A 118 9.96 -29.04 -9.91
N ASN A 119 10.47 -27.91 -10.43
CA ASN A 119 11.64 -27.92 -11.30
C ASN A 119 12.88 -28.49 -10.61
N ASP A 120 13.09 -28.18 -9.32
CA ASP A 120 14.19 -28.74 -8.55
C ASP A 120 14.02 -30.24 -8.29
N LEU A 121 12.79 -30.72 -8.04
CA LEU A 121 12.51 -32.15 -7.94
C LEU A 121 12.77 -32.90 -9.25
N VAL A 122 12.41 -32.31 -10.40
CA VAL A 122 12.69 -32.90 -11.71
C VAL A 122 14.20 -33.00 -11.94
N LYS A 123 14.96 -31.93 -11.65
CA LYS A 123 16.43 -31.97 -11.72
C LYS A 123 17.01 -33.06 -10.82
N ALA A 124 16.53 -33.17 -9.58
CA ALA A 124 16.97 -34.23 -8.66
C ALA A 124 16.65 -35.64 -9.22
N SER A 125 15.47 -35.84 -9.80
CA SER A 125 15.09 -37.09 -10.44
C SER A 125 16.02 -37.46 -11.60
N ASP A 126 16.39 -36.50 -12.44
CA ASP A 126 17.34 -36.73 -13.53
C ASP A 126 18.73 -37.09 -12.99
N THR A 127 19.19 -36.45 -11.90
CA THR A 127 20.43 -36.89 -11.25
C THR A 127 20.34 -38.32 -10.70
N LEU A 128 19.22 -38.70 -10.08
CA LEU A 128 19.01 -40.07 -9.60
C LEU A 128 19.02 -41.10 -10.74
N LYS A 129 18.45 -40.78 -11.90
CA LYS A 129 18.53 -41.64 -13.10
C LYS A 129 19.98 -41.83 -13.55
N THR A 130 20.78 -40.76 -13.57
CA THR A 130 22.20 -40.88 -13.94
C THR A 130 22.97 -41.77 -12.96
N MET A 131 22.75 -41.60 -11.64
CA MET A 131 23.37 -42.45 -10.62
C MET A 131 22.92 -43.91 -10.74
N GLY A 132 21.63 -44.15 -10.99
CA GLY A 132 21.09 -45.50 -11.23
C GLY A 132 21.76 -46.19 -12.43
N ASN A 133 21.93 -45.47 -13.53
CA ASN A 133 22.64 -45.97 -14.72
C ASN A 133 24.11 -46.32 -14.43
N ASP A 134 24.79 -45.51 -13.62
CA ASP A 134 26.18 -45.78 -13.24
C ASP A 134 26.31 -46.99 -12.30
N LEU A 135 25.36 -47.18 -11.38
CA LEU A 135 25.31 -48.36 -10.51
C LEU A 135 25.09 -49.64 -11.32
N ILE A 136 24.21 -49.63 -12.32
CA ILE A 136 24.00 -50.77 -13.24
C ILE A 136 25.31 -51.12 -13.96
N LYS A 137 25.99 -50.12 -14.55
CA LYS A 137 27.28 -50.33 -15.22
C LYS A 137 28.36 -50.88 -14.28
N MET A 138 28.37 -50.48 -13.02
CA MET A 138 29.29 -51.04 -12.03
C MET A 138 28.95 -52.50 -11.73
N ALA A 139 27.68 -52.82 -11.50
CA ALA A 139 27.22 -54.18 -11.25
C ALA A 139 27.60 -55.13 -12.41
N ASP A 140 27.40 -54.70 -13.66
CA ASP A 140 27.78 -55.47 -14.85
C ASP A 140 29.30 -55.73 -14.91
N LYS A 141 30.12 -54.73 -14.57
CA LYS A 141 31.58 -54.90 -14.48
C LYS A 141 31.98 -55.89 -13.38
N PHE A 142 31.32 -55.85 -12.22
CA PHE A 142 31.58 -56.81 -11.14
C PHE A 142 31.18 -58.23 -11.53
N ALA A 143 30.01 -58.40 -12.16
CA ALA A 143 29.55 -59.70 -12.66
C ALA A 143 30.54 -60.28 -13.70
N LEU A 144 30.99 -59.47 -14.66
CA LEU A 144 32.03 -59.84 -15.61
C LEU A 144 33.35 -60.23 -14.91
N LYS A 145 33.77 -59.45 -13.90
CA LYS A 145 34.99 -59.74 -13.13
C LYS A 145 34.91 -61.09 -12.42
N GLU A 146 33.76 -61.44 -11.84
CA GLU A 146 33.56 -62.77 -11.23
C GLU A 146 33.60 -63.90 -12.25
N ILE A 147 32.96 -63.73 -13.41
CA ILE A 147 32.97 -64.72 -14.49
C ILE A 147 34.40 -64.96 -14.97
N VAL A 148 35.17 -63.89 -15.22
CA VAL A 148 36.58 -63.96 -15.62
C VAL A 148 37.41 -64.66 -14.55
N LYS A 149 37.18 -64.36 -13.25
CA LYS A 149 37.90 -65.00 -12.15
C LYS A 149 37.61 -66.50 -12.10
N LYS A 150 36.35 -66.92 -12.22
CA LYS A 150 35.95 -68.35 -12.29
C LYS A 150 36.58 -69.07 -13.49
N TYR A 151 36.59 -68.44 -14.67
CA TYR A 151 37.24 -69.02 -15.86
C TYR A 151 38.76 -69.12 -15.73
N SER A 152 39.42 -68.11 -15.14
CA SER A 152 40.87 -68.12 -14.93
C SER A 152 41.33 -69.18 -13.93
N ALA A 153 40.52 -69.45 -12.89
CA ALA A 153 40.77 -70.52 -11.93
C ALA A 153 40.61 -71.91 -12.58
N LYS A 154 39.62 -72.07 -13.46
CA LYS A 154 39.36 -73.34 -14.17
C LYS A 154 40.42 -73.71 -15.21
N LYS A 155 41.21 -72.73 -15.68
CA LYS A 155 42.30 -72.92 -16.66
C LYS A 155 43.66 -73.22 -16.03
N ARG A 156 43.78 -73.08 -14.70
CA ARG A 156 45.01 -73.29 -13.91
C ARG A 156 45.00 -74.59 -13.09
N ALA A 157 43.89 -75.32 -13.11
CA ALA A 157 43.78 -76.69 -12.59
C ALA A 157 43.90 -77.68 -13.75
#